data_AF-A0A5E4CF48-F1
#
_entry.id   AF-A0A5E4CF48-F1
#
_cell.length_a   1.000
_cell.length_b   1.000
_cell.length_c   1.000
_cell.angle_alpha   90.00
_cell.angle_beta   90.00
_cell.angle_gamma   90.00
#
_symmetry.space_group_name_H-M   'P 1'
#
loop_
_entity.id
_entity.type
_entity.pdbx_description
1 polymer ?
#
loop_
_entity_poly.entity_id
_entity_poly.type
_entity_poly.pdbx_seq_one_letter_code
_entity_poly.pdbx_strand_id
1 'polypeptide(L)'
;MMDAQTWRMGFRCLLLLAFVGSTRSEGGQTCEEVRKLFQWRFVGAVKGLPDSPRAGPDLQVCISKKPTCCTRKMEERYQIAARQDLQQVLQASTSTLKLLISRNAAAFQGKCA
;
A
#
# COMPACT_ATOMS: atom_id res chain seq x y z
N MET A 1 -51.51 -19.83 17.57
CA MET A 1 -51.07 -20.06 16.18
C MET A 1 -50.57 -18.73 15.64
N MET A 2 -49.35 -18.36 16.02
CA MET A 2 -48.73 -17.10 15.61
C MET A 2 -48.06 -17.32 14.25
N ASP A 3 -48.81 -16.93 13.23
CA ASP A 3 -48.36 -16.23 12.03
C ASP A 3 -47.20 -16.85 11.26
N ALA A 4 -47.54 -17.81 10.39
CA ALA A 4 -46.74 -18.17 9.22
C ALA A 4 -46.33 -16.95 8.34
N GLN A 5 -46.91 -15.79 8.61
CA GLN A 5 -46.65 -14.51 7.97
C GLN A 5 -45.42 -13.78 8.56
N THR A 6 -45.13 -13.91 9.86
CA THR A 6 -43.97 -13.24 10.50
C THR A 6 -42.65 -13.90 10.10
N TRP A 7 -42.63 -15.24 9.98
CA TRP A 7 -41.50 -15.98 9.44
C TRP A 7 -41.22 -15.59 7.98
N ARG A 8 -42.27 -15.47 7.15
CA ARG A 8 -42.13 -15.12 5.73
C ARG A 8 -41.49 -13.75 5.53
N MET A 9 -41.82 -12.78 6.40
CA MET A 9 -41.23 -11.44 6.36
C MET A 9 -39.80 -11.42 6.92
N GLY A 10 -39.53 -12.15 8.00
CA GLY A 10 -38.18 -12.32 8.52
C GLY A 10 -37.24 -12.97 7.50
N PHE A 11 -37.72 -13.99 6.79
CA PHE A 11 -36.96 -14.67 5.74
C PHE A 11 -36.74 -13.78 4.52
N ARG A 12 -37.74 -12.98 4.10
CA ARG A 12 -37.57 -11.96 3.06
C ARG A 12 -36.56 -10.89 3.44
N CYS A 13 -36.59 -10.39 4.67
CA CYS A 13 -35.62 -9.41 5.14
C CYS A 13 -34.20 -9.99 5.23
N LEU A 14 -34.04 -11.23 5.70
CA LEU A 14 -32.76 -11.94 5.73
C LEU A 14 -32.21 -12.21 4.31
N LEU A 15 -33.06 -12.60 3.36
CA LEU A 15 -32.69 -12.76 1.95
C LEU A 15 -32.28 -11.43 1.31
N LEU A 16 -32.99 -10.34 1.59
CA LEU A 16 -32.64 -9.00 1.09
C LEU A 16 -31.29 -8.52 1.66
N LEU A 17 -31.03 -8.74 2.95
CA LEU A 17 -29.74 -8.41 3.57
C LEU A 17 -28.58 -9.25 3.00
N ALA A 18 -28.82 -10.53 2.68
CA ALA A 18 -27.80 -11.38 2.05
C ALA A 18 -27.46 -10.95 0.60
N PHE A 19 -28.45 -10.43 -0.13
CA PHE A 19 -28.24 -9.92 -1.49
C PHE A 19 -27.48 -8.58 -1.50
N VAL A 20 -27.75 -7.70 -0.53
CA VAL A 20 -27.00 -6.43 -0.36
C VAL A 20 -25.59 -6.68 0.21
N GLY A 21 -25.40 -7.69 1.06
CA GLY A 21 -24.10 -8.05 1.63
C GLY A 21 -23.12 -8.75 0.66
N SER A 22 -23.58 -9.11 -0.55
CA SER A 22 -22.76 -9.84 -1.54
C SER A 22 -22.18 -8.97 -2.66
N THR A 23 -22.25 -7.65 -2.57
CA THR A 23 -21.36 -6.79 -3.38
C THR A 23 -19.95 -6.84 -2.78
N ARG A 24 -19.32 -8.02 -2.88
CA ARG A 24 -17.87 -8.11 -2.85
C ARG A 24 -17.41 -7.14 -3.93
N SER A 25 -16.68 -6.11 -3.52
CA SER A 25 -16.15 -5.08 -4.40
C SER A 25 -15.32 -5.73 -5.51
N GLU A 26 -15.98 -6.15 -6.58
CA GLU A 26 -15.46 -6.10 -7.93
C GLU A 26 -15.39 -4.63 -8.27
N GLY A 27 -14.39 -3.95 -7.72
CA GLY A 27 -14.10 -2.56 -8.03
C GLY A 27 -14.05 -2.43 -9.54
N GLY A 28 -14.98 -1.63 -10.09
CA GLY A 28 -15.05 -1.33 -11.51
C GLY A 28 -13.66 -1.00 -12.04
N GLN A 29 -13.31 -1.66 -13.14
CA GLN A 29 -11.97 -1.84 -13.72
C GLN A 29 -11.27 -0.53 -14.14
N THR A 30 -11.00 0.37 -13.20
CA THR A 30 -10.40 1.68 -13.47
C THR A 30 -9.17 1.89 -12.58
N CYS A 31 -8.09 2.39 -13.18
CA CYS A 31 -6.83 2.63 -12.47
C CYS A 31 -6.77 4.00 -11.78
N GLU A 32 -7.92 4.63 -11.53
CA GLU A 32 -8.01 6.03 -11.09
C GLU A 32 -7.53 6.22 -9.64
N GLU A 33 -7.87 5.30 -8.73
CA GLU A 33 -7.41 5.39 -7.35
C GLU A 33 -5.89 5.24 -7.24
N VAL A 34 -5.33 4.25 -7.95
CA VAL A 34 -3.89 4.01 -8.02
C VAL A 34 -3.18 5.23 -8.63
N ARG A 35 -3.81 5.88 -9.62
CA ARG A 35 -3.32 7.13 -10.21
C ARG A 35 -3.24 8.26 -9.20
N LYS A 36 -4.29 8.46 -8.41
CA LYS A 36 -4.31 9.48 -7.36
C LYS A 36 -3.23 9.21 -6.32
N LEU A 37 -3.08 7.97 -5.86
CA LEU A 37 -2.02 7.61 -4.90
C LEU A 37 -0.63 7.86 -5.48
N PHE A 38 -0.41 7.52 -6.74
CA PHE A 38 0.88 7.76 -7.39
C PHE A 38 1.19 9.24 -7.56
N GLN A 39 0.21 10.05 -7.92
CA GLN A 39 0.32 11.51 -7.98
C GLN A 39 0.69 12.12 -6.64
N TRP A 40 0.03 11.69 -5.57
CA TRP A 40 0.28 12.17 -4.22
C TRP A 40 1.67 11.77 -3.72
N ARG A 41 2.10 10.54 -4.01
CA ARG A 41 3.40 10.02 -3.55
C ARG A 41 4.57 10.58 -4.36
N PHE A 42 4.40 10.73 -5.67
CA PHE A 42 5.44 11.20 -6.58
C PHE A 42 4.98 12.51 -7.22
N VAL A 43 5.46 13.63 -6.69
CA VAL A 43 5.21 14.97 -7.25
C VAL A 43 5.81 15.04 -8.66
N GLY A 44 4.96 14.96 -9.69
CA GLY A 44 5.39 15.07 -11.08
C GLY A 44 4.48 14.41 -12.12
N ALA A 45 4.68 14.77 -13.40
CA ALA A 45 3.83 14.39 -14.51
C ALA A 45 3.63 12.86 -14.60
N VAL A 46 2.37 12.46 -14.50
CA VAL A 46 1.84 11.09 -14.56
C VAL A 46 1.80 10.56 -15.99
N LYS A 47 2.80 10.93 -16.80
CA LYS A 47 2.92 10.46 -18.18
C LYS A 47 3.39 9.01 -18.13
N GLY A 48 2.45 8.07 -18.16
CA GLY A 48 2.73 6.64 -18.26
C GLY A 48 1.85 5.71 -17.44
N LEU A 49 0.73 6.19 -16.87
CA LEU A 49 -0.25 5.30 -16.26
C LEU A 49 -1.27 4.81 -17.29
N PRO A 50 -1.60 3.52 -17.30
CA PRO A 50 -2.68 2.99 -18.09
C PRO A 50 -4.01 3.47 -17.49
N ASP A 51 -5.01 3.67 -18.34
CA ASP A 51 -6.37 4.01 -17.92
C ASP A 51 -7.14 2.78 -17.42
N SER A 52 -6.75 1.58 -17.89
CA SER A 52 -7.36 0.30 -17.52
C SER A 52 -6.32 -0.72 -17.00
N PRO A 53 -6.73 -1.68 -16.15
CA PRO A 53 -5.88 -2.77 -15.70
C PRO A 53 -5.32 -3.58 -16.87
N ARG A 54 -4.02 -3.87 -16.86
CA ARG A 54 -3.34 -4.66 -17.90
C ARG A 54 -2.68 -5.90 -17.28
N ALA A 55 -2.53 -6.98 -18.06
CA ALA A 55 -1.62 -8.06 -17.67
C ALA A 55 -0.21 -7.49 -17.45
N GLY A 56 0.42 -7.82 -16.32
CA GLY A 56 1.71 -7.27 -15.92
C GLY A 56 2.87 -8.27 -15.94
N PRO A 57 3.17 -8.96 -17.06
CA PRO A 57 4.37 -9.80 -17.15
C PRO A 57 5.66 -8.95 -17.24
N ASP A 58 5.56 -7.64 -17.41
CA ASP A 58 6.67 -6.68 -17.52
C ASP A 58 7.18 -6.17 -16.16
N LEU A 59 6.52 -6.52 -15.06
CA LEU A 59 6.95 -6.18 -13.70
C LEU A 59 7.98 -7.19 -13.18
N GLN A 60 9.04 -6.68 -12.57
CA GLN A 60 10.16 -7.47 -12.07
C GLN A 60 10.05 -7.81 -10.58
N VAL A 61 9.42 -6.94 -9.78
CA VAL A 61 9.33 -7.06 -8.33
C VAL A 61 7.92 -7.49 -7.90
N CYS A 62 6.91 -6.85 -8.47
CA CYS A 62 5.51 -7.13 -8.18
C CYS A 62 5.01 -8.31 -9.02
N ILE A 63 4.79 -9.46 -8.39
CA ILE A 63 4.22 -10.65 -9.04
C ILE A 63 2.70 -10.62 -8.89
N SER A 64 1.97 -10.38 -9.98
CA SER A 64 0.50 -10.41 -10.00
C SER A 64 -0.05 -11.47 -10.95
N LYS A 65 -0.90 -12.37 -10.44
CA LYS A 65 -1.68 -13.32 -11.26
C LYS A 65 -2.94 -12.68 -11.86
N LYS A 66 -3.31 -11.47 -11.41
CA LYS A 66 -4.47 -10.70 -11.85
C LYS A 66 -4.03 -9.47 -12.67
N PRO A 67 -4.89 -8.87 -13.50
CA PRO A 67 -4.55 -7.62 -14.18
C PRO A 67 -4.22 -6.52 -13.16
N THR A 68 -3.18 -5.74 -13.44
CA THR A 68 -2.60 -4.72 -12.56
C THR A 68 -2.66 -3.34 -13.23
N CYS A 69 -2.74 -2.31 -12.39
CA CYS A 69 -2.65 -0.90 -12.82
C CYS A 69 -1.23 -0.36 -12.78
N CYS A 70 -0.25 -1.19 -12.39
CA CYS A 70 1.15 -0.81 -12.34
C CYS A 70 1.83 -1.04 -13.69
N THR A 71 2.66 -0.09 -14.09
CA THR A 71 3.57 -0.25 -15.24
C THR A 71 4.99 -0.44 -14.76
N ARG A 72 5.84 -1.02 -15.60
CA ARG A 72 7.28 -1.10 -15.32
C ARG A 72 7.89 0.25 -14.90
N LYS A 73 7.52 1.37 -15.55
CA LYS A 73 8.00 2.72 -15.17
C LYS A 73 7.55 3.15 -13.78
N MET A 74 6.35 2.76 -13.37
CA MET A 74 5.83 3.01 -12.02
C MET A 74 6.61 2.20 -10.99
N GLU A 75 6.81 0.91 -11.27
CA GLU A 75 7.56 -0.01 -10.42
C GLU A 75 9.01 0.45 -10.23
N GLU A 76 9.70 0.85 -11.30
CA GLU A 76 11.07 1.37 -11.24
C GLU A 76 11.16 2.61 -10.32
N ARG A 77 10.18 3.52 -10.38
CA ARG A 77 10.12 4.69 -9.48
C ARG A 77 9.87 4.31 -8.03
N TYR A 78 8.96 3.36 -7.78
CA TYR A 78 8.76 2.81 -6.44
C TYR A 78 10.02 2.15 -5.89
N GLN A 79 10.75 1.42 -6.73
CA GLN A 79 11.99 0.77 -6.33
C GLN A 79 13.07 1.78 -5.93
N ILE A 80 13.22 2.86 -6.68
CA ILE A 80 14.17 3.94 -6.35
C ILE A 80 13.77 4.62 -5.04
N ALA A 81 12.51 5.01 -4.88
CA ALA A 81 12.05 5.67 -3.65
C ALA A 81 12.18 4.76 -2.43
N ALA A 82 11.83 3.47 -2.56
CA ALA A 82 12.00 2.51 -1.47
C ALA A 82 13.47 2.35 -1.06
N ARG A 83 14.39 2.32 -2.03
CA ARG A 83 15.84 2.28 -1.74
C ARG A 83 16.31 3.54 -1.02
N GLN A 84 15.87 4.71 -1.47
CA GLN A 84 16.21 5.98 -0.84
C GLN A 84 15.68 6.07 0.60
N ASP A 85 14.42 5.70 0.82
CA ASP A 85 13.80 5.67 2.16
C ASP A 85 14.58 4.75 3.10
N LEU A 86 14.93 3.53 2.64
CA LEU A 86 15.74 2.60 3.43
C LEU A 86 17.12 3.17 3.74
N GLN A 87 17.81 3.75 2.75
CA GLN A 87 19.12 4.36 2.95
C GLN A 87 19.05 5.51 3.95
N GLN A 88 18.03 6.37 3.86
CA GLN A 88 17.84 7.49 4.77
C GLN A 88 17.59 7.00 6.21
N VAL A 89 16.72 6.01 6.40
CA VAL A 89 16.43 5.44 7.73
C VAL A 89 17.67 4.79 8.33
N LEU A 90 18.40 3.99 7.55
CA LEU A 90 19.62 3.34 8.00
C LEU A 90 20.69 4.37 8.36
N GLN A 91 20.87 5.40 7.52
CA GLN A 91 21.86 6.44 7.76
C GLN A 91 21.53 7.26 9.02
N ALA A 92 20.28 7.66 9.21
CA ALA A 92 19.84 8.46 10.36
C ALA A 92 20.00 7.71 11.70
N SER A 93 19.63 6.42 11.72
CA SER A 93 19.82 5.59 12.90
C SER A 93 21.31 5.40 13.21
N THR A 94 22.11 5.10 12.19
CA THR A 94 23.56 4.88 12.32
C THR A 94 24.29 6.12 12.81
N SER A 95 23.97 7.30 12.28
CA SER A 95 24.61 8.55 12.70
C SER A 95 24.29 8.87 14.16
N THR A 96 23.04 8.66 14.57
CA THR A 96 22.59 8.89 15.95
C THR A 96 23.31 7.95 16.92
N LEU A 97 23.37 6.66 16.56
CA LEU A 97 24.05 5.65 17.38
C LEU A 97 25.56 5.93 17.49
N LYS A 98 26.23 6.26 16.39
CA LYS A 98 27.66 6.62 16.39
C LYS A 98 27.95 7.82 17.30
N LEU A 99 27.07 8.84 17.27
CA LEU A 99 27.21 10.01 18.14
C LEU A 99 27.05 9.64 19.62
N LEU A 100 26.09 8.79 19.97
CA LEU A 100 25.92 8.33 21.35
C LEU A 100 27.12 7.50 21.83
N ILE A 101 27.63 6.60 21.00
CA ILE A 101 28.80 5.79 21.35
C ILE A 101 30.04 6.69 21.54
N SER A 102 30.28 7.62 20.62
CA SER A 102 31.41 8.57 20.71
C SER A 102 31.33 9.43 21.96
N ARG A 103 30.14 9.94 22.31
CA ARG A 103 29.94 10.72 23.54
C ARG A 103 30.21 9.90 24.80
N ASN A 104 29.71 8.67 24.86
CA ASN A 104 29.96 7.79 26.01
C ASN A 104 31.44 7.41 26.13
N ALA A 105 32.11 7.13 25.01
CA ALA A 105 33.55 6.84 25.00
C ALA A 105 34.38 8.03 25.51
N ALA A 106 34.08 9.25 25.05
CA ALA A 106 34.76 10.47 25.50
C ALA A 106 34.51 10.75 27.00
N ALA A 107 33.28 10.56 27.47
CA ALA A 107 32.95 10.70 28.90
C ALA A 107 33.65 9.66 29.78
N PHE A 108 33.85 8.43 29.28
CA PHE A 108 34.59 7.40 29.99
C PHE A 108 36.09 7.72 30.03
N GLN A 109 36.67 8.13 28.90
CA GLN A 109 38.08 8.53 28.83
C GLN A 109 38.40 9.71 29.75
N GLY A 110 37.54 10.73 29.81
CA GLY A 110 37.72 11.88 30.69
C GLY A 110 37.55 11.59 32.19
N LYS A 111 36.96 10.44 32.57
CA LYS A 111 36.88 9.97 33.96
C LYS A 111 38.08 9.12 34.39
N CYS A 112 38.87 8.65 33.44
CA CYS A 112 40.07 7.85 33.67
C CYS A 112 41.37 8.65 33.52
N ALA A 113 41.28 9.97 33.34
CA ALA A 113 42.38 10.93 33.33
C ALA A 113 42.43 11.68 34.66
#